data_AF-A0A7D9DVR3-F1
#
_entry.id   AF-A0A7D9DVR3-F1
#
_cell.length_a   1.000
_cell.length_b   1.000
_cell.length_c   1.000
_cell.angle_alpha   90.00
_cell.angle_beta   90.00
_cell.angle_gamma   90.00
#
_symmetry.space_group_name_H-M   'P 1'
#
loop_
_entity.id
_entity.type
_entity.pdbx_description
1 polymer ?
#
loop_
_entity_poly.entity_id
_entity_poly.type
_entity_poly.pdbx_seq_one_letter_code
_entity_poly.pdbx_strand_id
1 'polypeptide(L)'
;MADSSNFVSSTKFHQNIPKIWNAKEICNHIASSNLSYDSKRIKWIGTFDILQKFVECDLKLDGKWSSPGGCSKKFTCYNLDISITWYPKKLNTLVFHGEESSGLVDALINVCAEAISEDDGLSNNVCVSAIHSSIATINPAVDEPEQMSNHCIKDFEQTDNHQKVSIEHDFKLGCQCRILAADLEGVKLDIAIMCRDIETKFLAAFNSRDSDSEQISELKHELLKEKEKCSQLEADISILVRGRNREINELKNTITCLENKLKSSDVINESL
;
A
#
# COMPACT_ATOMS: atom_id res chain seq x y z
N MET A 1 13.45 -62.53 22.21
CA MET A 1 13.40 -61.69 23.43
C MET A 1 13.59 -60.25 22.96
N ALA A 2 12.48 -59.57 22.65
CA ALA A 2 11.78 -58.63 23.54
C ALA A 2 12.67 -57.40 23.80
N ASP A 3 12.53 -56.32 23.02
CA ASP A 3 11.58 -55.20 23.11
C ASP A 3 11.97 -54.08 24.10
N SER A 4 11.69 -52.85 23.65
CA SER A 4 11.44 -51.59 24.39
C SER A 4 12.49 -50.49 24.12
N SER A 5 12.37 -49.69 23.05
CA SER A 5 11.48 -48.51 22.90
C SER A 5 11.81 -47.37 23.88
N ASN A 6 12.33 -46.27 23.32
CA ASN A 6 11.92 -44.91 23.66
C ASN A 6 12.23 -44.00 22.48
N PHE A 7 11.33 -44.11 21.50
CA PHE A 7 11.14 -43.15 20.43
C PHE A 7 10.45 -41.93 21.05
N VAL A 8 11.20 -40.88 21.37
CA VAL A 8 10.59 -39.57 21.61
C VAL A 8 10.36 -38.97 20.24
N SER A 9 9.17 -39.26 19.71
CA SER A 9 8.58 -38.58 18.57
C SER A 9 8.52 -37.08 18.86
N SER A 10 9.51 -36.33 18.41
CA SER A 10 9.35 -34.90 18.18
C SER A 10 8.50 -34.77 16.93
N THR A 11 7.19 -34.75 17.15
CA THR A 11 6.17 -34.49 16.16
C THR A 11 6.55 -33.22 15.41
N LYS A 12 6.98 -33.40 14.16
CA LYS A 12 6.98 -32.34 13.16
C LYS A 12 5.59 -31.72 13.18
N PHE A 13 5.49 -30.52 13.75
CA PHE A 13 4.40 -29.62 13.47
C PHE A 13 4.52 -29.27 11.98
N HIS A 14 3.91 -30.10 11.13
CA HIS A 14 3.43 -29.63 9.84
C HIS A 14 2.25 -28.71 10.13
N GLN A 15 2.56 -27.49 10.56
CA GLN A 15 1.59 -26.41 10.48
C GLN A 15 1.32 -26.18 8.99
N ASN A 16 0.03 -26.19 8.65
CA ASN A 16 -0.49 -25.86 7.35
C ASN A 16 0.10 -24.54 6.87
N ILE A 17 1.04 -24.60 5.94
CA ILE A 17 1.48 -23.44 5.17
C ILE A 17 0.25 -22.96 4.39
N PRO A 18 -0.25 -21.72 4.58
CA PRO A 18 -1.29 -21.19 3.72
C PRO A 18 -0.68 -21.05 2.33
N LYS A 19 -0.93 -22.02 1.45
CA LYS A 19 -0.48 -21.94 0.04
C LYS A 19 -1.12 -20.76 -0.70
N ILE A 20 -2.14 -20.13 -0.09
CA ILE A 20 -2.84 -18.96 -0.61
C ILE A 20 -3.19 -18.09 0.59
N TRP A 21 -2.64 -16.87 0.64
CA TRP A 21 -3.05 -15.87 1.61
C TRP A 21 -4.44 -15.36 1.21
N ASN A 22 -5.46 -15.66 2.01
CA ASN A 22 -6.83 -15.22 1.75
C ASN A 22 -7.14 -13.97 2.57
N ALA A 23 -7.50 -12.87 1.89
CA ALA A 23 -7.88 -11.61 2.55
C ALA A 23 -8.97 -11.82 3.61
N LYS A 24 -9.95 -12.70 3.34
CA LYS A 24 -11.02 -13.04 4.29
C LYS A 24 -10.54 -13.74 5.56
N GLU A 25 -9.42 -14.44 5.50
CA GLU A 25 -8.85 -15.13 6.67
C GLU A 25 -7.96 -14.19 7.52
N ILE A 26 -7.44 -13.12 6.90
CA ILE A 26 -6.62 -12.10 7.56
C ILE A 26 -7.51 -10.98 8.16
N CYS A 27 -8.75 -10.83 7.68
CA CYS A 27 -9.70 -9.78 8.07
C CYS A 27 -10.31 -10.03 9.46
N ASN A 28 -9.49 -9.94 10.51
CA ASN A 28 -9.92 -9.84 11.90
C ASN A 28 -9.95 -8.37 12.36
N HIS A 29 -10.72 -8.06 13.42
CA HIS A 29 -10.91 -6.70 13.97
C HIS A 29 -9.58 -5.95 14.26
N ILE A 30 -8.50 -6.67 14.54
CA ILE A 30 -7.17 -6.10 14.79
C ILE A 30 -6.57 -5.49 13.51
N ALA A 31 -6.70 -6.18 12.38
CA ALA A 31 -6.19 -5.73 11.09
C ALA A 31 -6.96 -4.50 10.60
N SER A 32 -8.29 -4.55 10.60
CA SER A 32 -9.14 -3.50 10.00
C SER A 32 -9.06 -2.14 10.70
N SER A 33 -8.60 -2.10 11.96
CA SER A 33 -8.49 -0.86 12.73
C SER A 33 -7.08 -0.27 12.79
N ASN A 34 -6.05 -1.06 12.46
CA ASN A 34 -4.64 -0.64 12.61
C ASN A 34 -3.84 -0.68 11.32
N LEU A 35 -4.36 -1.35 10.29
CA LEU A 35 -3.72 -1.47 8.98
C LEU A 35 -4.32 -0.45 8.01
N SER A 36 -3.47 0.25 7.26
CA SER A 36 -3.91 1.11 6.16
C SER A 36 -2.94 1.05 4.99
N TYR A 37 -3.43 1.35 3.79
CA TYR A 37 -2.63 1.38 2.57
C TYR A 37 -2.80 2.71 1.85
N ASP A 38 -1.71 3.43 1.60
CA ASP A 38 -1.73 4.77 0.96
C ASP A 38 -1.38 4.75 -0.54
N SER A 39 -1.66 3.63 -1.21
CA SER A 39 -1.24 3.32 -2.58
C SER A 39 0.26 3.14 -2.80
N LYS A 40 1.11 3.36 -1.79
CA LYS A 40 2.56 3.13 -1.87
C LYS A 40 3.09 2.21 -0.80
N ARG A 41 2.49 2.23 0.39
CA ARG A 41 3.00 1.57 1.59
C ARG A 41 1.87 1.03 2.44
N ILE A 42 2.11 -0.15 3.00
CA ILE A 42 1.30 -0.66 4.11
C ILE A 42 1.78 0.03 5.38
N LYS A 43 0.84 0.59 6.15
CA LYS A 43 1.09 1.30 7.40
C LYS A 43 0.42 0.58 8.55
N TRP A 44 1.08 0.63 9.71
CA TRP A 44 0.57 0.10 10.96
C TRP A 44 0.46 1.20 12.02
N ILE A 45 -0.77 1.62 12.30
CA ILE A 45 -1.08 2.75 13.19
C ILE A 45 -1.13 2.30 14.66
N GLY A 46 -1.29 0.99 14.91
CA GLY A 46 -1.33 0.42 16.25
C GLY A 46 0.02 0.40 16.97
N THR A 47 -0.01 -0.04 18.24
CA THR A 47 1.21 -0.24 19.04
C THR A 47 1.98 -1.50 18.59
N PHE A 48 3.22 -1.63 19.08
CA PHE A 48 4.04 -2.82 18.81
C PHE A 48 3.38 -4.11 19.31
N ASP A 49 2.83 -4.10 20.53
CA ASP A 49 2.24 -5.30 21.11
C ASP A 49 1.02 -5.80 20.30
N ILE A 50 0.25 -4.86 19.73
CA ILE A 50 -0.86 -5.20 18.83
C ILE A 50 -0.32 -5.73 17.51
N LEU A 51 0.77 -5.16 16.98
CA LEU A 51 1.43 -5.69 15.78
C LEU A 51 1.93 -7.12 15.99
N GLN A 52 2.51 -7.42 17.15
CA GLN A 52 2.96 -8.79 17.47
C GLN A 52 1.78 -9.76 17.47
N LYS A 53 0.68 -9.41 18.15
CA LYS A 53 -0.54 -10.21 18.15
C LYS A 53 -1.13 -10.39 16.75
N PHE A 54 -1.12 -9.36 15.93
CA PHE A 54 -1.56 -9.45 14.54
C PHE A 54 -0.73 -10.46 13.75
N VAL A 55 0.60 -10.41 13.85
CA VAL A 55 1.49 -11.35 13.14
C VAL A 55 1.32 -12.78 13.65
N GLU A 56 1.18 -12.98 14.95
CA GLU A 56 1.08 -14.31 15.57
C GLU A 56 -0.33 -14.92 15.42
N CYS A 57 -1.39 -14.13 15.60
CA CYS A 57 -2.77 -14.63 15.63
C CYS A 57 -3.48 -14.56 14.28
N ASP A 58 -3.34 -13.43 13.57
CA ASP A 58 -4.10 -13.20 12.33
C ASP A 58 -3.33 -13.72 11.12
N LEU A 59 -2.03 -13.42 11.04
CA LEU A 59 -1.18 -13.99 9.99
C LEU A 59 -0.72 -15.42 10.29
N LYS A 60 -0.88 -15.89 11.54
CA LYS A 60 -0.47 -17.22 12.00
C LYS A 60 1.00 -17.52 11.67
N LEU A 61 1.85 -16.50 11.78
CA LEU A 61 3.27 -16.59 11.50
C LEU A 61 4.05 -16.81 12.80
N ASP A 62 4.74 -17.96 12.86
CA ASP A 62 5.68 -18.25 13.93
C ASP A 62 7.09 -17.73 13.57
N GLY A 63 7.71 -17.00 14.49
CA GLY A 63 9.01 -16.37 14.22
C GLY A 63 9.60 -15.63 15.41
N LYS A 64 10.61 -14.81 15.14
CA LYS A 64 11.30 -14.00 16.15
C LYS A 64 11.24 -12.53 15.82
N TRP A 65 10.96 -11.72 16.83
CA TRP A 65 11.15 -10.27 16.78
C TRP A 65 12.56 -9.87 17.21
N SER A 66 13.14 -8.93 16.50
CA SER A 66 14.44 -8.32 16.75
C SER A 66 14.36 -6.80 16.59
N SER A 67 15.35 -6.08 17.12
CA SER A 67 15.47 -4.63 16.97
C SER A 67 16.80 -4.32 16.28
N PRO A 68 16.85 -4.30 14.94
CA PRO A 68 18.10 -4.17 14.18
C PRO A 68 18.77 -2.80 14.30
N GLY A 69 18.14 -1.85 15.02
CA GLY A 69 18.69 -0.52 15.30
C GLY A 69 17.59 0.53 15.42
N GLY A 70 17.81 1.51 16.30
CA GLY A 70 16.84 2.59 16.57
C GLY A 70 15.49 2.08 17.08
N CYS A 71 14.39 2.67 16.62
CA CYS A 71 13.02 2.30 17.02
C CYS A 71 12.39 1.25 16.09
N SER A 72 13.12 0.72 15.12
CA SER A 72 12.58 -0.26 14.17
C SER A 72 12.47 -1.64 14.80
N LYS A 73 11.47 -2.41 14.37
CA LYS A 73 11.24 -3.79 14.80
C LYS A 73 11.22 -4.70 13.59
N LYS A 74 11.95 -5.81 13.62
CA LYS A 74 12.00 -6.78 12.53
C LYS A 74 11.57 -8.15 13.02
N PHE A 75 10.52 -8.67 12.43
CA PHE A 75 10.10 -10.06 12.53
C PHE A 75 10.79 -10.90 11.46
N THR A 76 11.18 -12.12 11.79
CA THR A 76 11.69 -13.11 10.84
C THR A 76 10.98 -14.42 11.13
N CYS A 77 10.25 -14.93 10.14
CA CYS A 77 9.55 -16.20 10.25
C CYS A 77 10.55 -17.37 10.29
N TYR A 78 10.23 -18.42 11.03
CA TYR A 78 11.09 -19.62 11.07
C TYR A 78 10.82 -20.57 9.92
N ASN A 79 9.58 -20.60 9.44
CA ASN A 79 9.06 -21.66 8.58
C ASN A 79 8.85 -21.22 7.13
N LEU A 80 8.90 -19.92 6.86
CA LEU A 80 8.66 -19.29 5.57
C LEU A 80 9.73 -18.25 5.29
N ASP A 81 10.08 -18.03 4.02
CA ASP A 81 10.96 -16.93 3.61
C ASP A 81 10.18 -15.61 3.63
N ILE A 82 9.86 -15.16 4.85
CA ILE A 82 9.12 -13.93 5.13
C ILE A 82 9.78 -13.20 6.29
N SER A 83 10.09 -11.92 6.08
CA SER A 83 10.46 -11.01 7.16
C SER A 83 9.70 -9.68 7.07
N ILE A 84 9.25 -9.19 8.22
CA ILE A 84 8.45 -7.96 8.32
C ILE A 84 9.26 -6.95 9.11
N THR A 85 9.50 -5.78 8.54
CA THR A 85 10.17 -4.68 9.25
C THR A 85 9.20 -3.52 9.43
N TRP A 86 8.96 -3.15 10.69
CA TRP A 86 8.14 -2.02 11.07
C TRP A 86 9.01 -0.82 11.43
N TYR A 87 8.70 0.31 10.79
CA TYR A 87 9.37 1.58 10.97
C TYR A 87 8.41 2.62 11.55
N PRO A 88 8.22 2.68 12.88
CA PRO A 88 7.29 3.63 13.50
C PRO A 88 7.64 5.08 13.15
N LYS A 89 8.94 5.43 13.18
CA LYS A 89 9.42 6.78 12.84
C LYS A 89 9.39 7.12 11.35
N LYS A 90 9.19 6.15 10.46
CA LYS A 90 9.08 6.38 9.01
C LYS A 90 7.63 6.22 8.57
N LEU A 91 6.76 7.10 9.09
CA LEU A 91 5.33 7.10 8.76
C LEU A 91 4.64 5.77 9.08
N ASN A 92 5.05 5.09 10.15
CA ASN A 92 4.47 3.82 10.56
C ASN A 92 4.51 2.70 9.50
N THR A 93 5.51 2.72 8.61
CA THR A 93 5.58 1.82 7.45
C THR A 93 5.89 0.38 7.86
N LEU A 94 5.17 -0.58 7.29
CA LEU A 94 5.52 -2.00 7.25
C LEU A 94 6.18 -2.33 5.91
N VAL A 95 7.34 -2.99 5.97
CA VAL A 95 8.06 -3.49 4.79
C VAL A 95 8.22 -4.98 4.90
N PHE A 96 7.77 -5.70 3.87
CA PHE A 96 7.84 -7.15 3.78
C PHE A 96 9.00 -7.53 2.84
N HIS A 97 9.74 -8.57 3.20
CA HIS A 97 10.82 -9.13 2.38
C HIS A 97 10.71 -10.65 2.36
N GLY A 98 11.33 -11.26 1.35
CA GLY A 98 11.36 -12.71 1.13
C GLY A 98 10.42 -13.13 0.00
N GLU A 99 10.72 -14.23 -0.67
CA GLU A 99 10.03 -14.66 -1.89
C GLU A 99 8.53 -14.91 -1.66
N GLU A 100 8.19 -15.45 -0.49
CA GLU A 100 6.83 -15.82 -0.11
C GLU A 100 6.00 -14.62 0.43
N SER A 101 6.61 -13.43 0.48
CA SER A 101 5.95 -12.23 1.03
C SER A 101 5.01 -11.52 0.05
N SER A 102 5.16 -11.75 -1.26
CA SER A 102 4.36 -11.09 -2.31
C SER A 102 2.85 -11.37 -2.17
N GLY A 103 2.48 -12.65 -2.05
CA GLY A 103 1.07 -13.04 -1.86
C GLY A 103 0.46 -12.53 -0.56
N LEU A 104 1.26 -12.39 0.50
CA LEU A 104 0.83 -11.78 1.77
C LEU A 104 0.57 -10.30 1.62
N VAL A 105 1.45 -9.57 0.92
CA VAL A 105 1.30 -8.14 0.65
C VAL A 105 0.02 -7.88 -0.14
N ASP A 106 -0.24 -8.66 -1.18
CA ASP A 106 -1.46 -8.52 -1.99
C ASP A 106 -2.73 -8.77 -1.16
N ALA A 107 -2.72 -9.81 -0.31
CA ALA A 107 -3.85 -10.09 0.58
C ALA A 107 -4.10 -8.96 1.59
N LEU A 108 -3.03 -8.36 2.14
CA LEU A 108 -3.14 -7.22 3.06
C LEU A 108 -3.67 -5.96 2.39
N ILE A 109 -3.27 -5.70 1.15
CA ILE A 109 -3.81 -4.58 0.36
C ILE A 109 -5.31 -4.79 0.12
N ASN A 110 -5.74 -6.01 -0.20
CA ASN A 110 -7.15 -6.33 -0.37
C ASN A 110 -7.96 -6.12 0.93
N VAL A 111 -7.42 -6.51 2.10
CA VAL A 111 -8.04 -6.23 3.41
C VAL A 111 -8.22 -4.72 3.62
N CYS A 112 -7.24 -3.91 3.22
CA CYS A 112 -7.34 -2.45 3.33
C CYS A 112 -8.39 -1.86 2.36
N ALA A 113 -8.64 -2.50 1.22
CA ALA A 113 -9.64 -2.08 0.25
C ALA A 113 -11.06 -2.50 0.66
N GLU A 114 -11.23 -3.73 1.18
CA GLU A 114 -12.54 -4.25 1.63
C GLU A 114 -13.07 -3.49 2.87
N ALA A 115 -12.18 -3.01 3.75
CA ALA A 115 -12.56 -2.14 4.87
C ALA A 115 -13.21 -0.81 4.43
N ILE A 116 -13.14 -0.44 3.15
CA ILE A 116 -13.75 0.76 2.57
C ILE A 116 -15.11 0.43 1.92
N SER A 117 -15.44 -0.85 1.70
CA SER A 117 -16.61 -1.27 0.90
C SER A 117 -17.78 -1.89 1.68
N GLU A 118 -17.72 -2.00 3.02
CA GLU A 118 -18.83 -2.48 3.85
C GLU A 118 -19.73 -1.37 4.45
N ASP A 119 -19.62 -0.13 3.98
CA ASP A 119 -20.51 0.98 4.40
C ASP A 119 -21.28 1.58 3.20
N ASP A 120 -22.09 0.77 2.54
CA ASP A 120 -23.14 1.28 1.64
C ASP A 120 -24.43 1.51 2.45
N GLY A 121 -24.52 2.68 3.08
CA GLY A 121 -25.71 3.05 3.86
C GLY A 121 -25.67 4.40 4.57
N LEU A 122 -25.38 5.50 3.86
CA LEU A 122 -25.55 6.89 4.33
C LEU A 122 -24.79 7.27 5.62
N SER A 123 -23.55 7.73 5.49
CA SER A 123 -23.05 8.88 6.26
C SER A 123 -21.74 9.40 5.67
N ASN A 124 -21.83 10.25 4.64
CA ASN A 124 -20.85 11.31 4.49
C ASN A 124 -20.99 12.23 5.70
N ASN A 125 -20.26 11.96 6.79
CA ASN A 125 -19.85 12.92 7.80
C ASN A 125 -18.88 12.34 8.86
N VAL A 126 -17.65 12.87 8.80
CA VAL A 126 -16.77 13.27 9.91
C VAL A 126 -15.83 12.21 10.53
N CYS A 127 -14.56 12.32 10.12
CA CYS A 127 -13.50 12.74 11.04
C CYS A 127 -12.69 13.91 10.43
N VAL A 128 -13.38 15.02 10.21
CA VAL A 128 -12.80 16.37 10.24
C VAL A 128 -13.54 17.11 11.36
N SER A 129 -13.14 16.85 12.60
CA SER A 129 -13.63 17.58 13.76
C SER A 129 -12.47 18.33 14.41
N ALA A 130 -12.01 19.37 13.73
CA ALA A 130 -11.55 20.62 14.33
C ALA A 130 -11.23 21.59 13.19
N ILE A 131 -11.63 22.85 13.37
CA ILE A 131 -11.37 24.00 12.49
C ILE A 131 -12.42 24.18 11.39
N HIS A 132 -13.65 24.45 11.81
CA HIS A 132 -14.44 25.48 11.15
C HIS A 132 -14.93 26.46 12.21
N SER A 133 -14.15 27.52 12.44
CA SER A 133 -14.70 28.77 12.94
C SER A 133 -14.33 29.84 11.92
N SER A 134 -15.34 30.26 11.17
CA SER A 134 -15.43 31.56 10.49
C SER A 134 -14.39 31.88 9.41
N ILE A 135 -14.60 31.37 8.20
CA ILE A 135 -14.20 32.10 6.99
C ILE A 135 -15.48 32.57 6.31
N ALA A 136 -15.83 33.83 6.56
CA ALA A 136 -16.80 34.55 5.75
C ALA A 136 -16.14 34.89 4.41
N THR A 137 -16.78 34.45 3.34
CA THR A 137 -16.50 34.79 1.95
C THR A 137 -16.44 36.31 1.75
N ILE A 138 -15.32 36.83 1.23
CA ILE A 138 -15.31 38.13 0.54
C ILE A 138 -14.44 37.99 -0.71
N ASN A 139 -15.09 38.09 -1.87
CA ASN A 139 -14.45 38.20 -3.19
C ASN A 139 -13.69 39.52 -3.32
N PRO A 140 -12.66 39.61 -4.19
CA PRO A 140 -11.91 40.84 -4.41
C PRO A 140 -12.62 41.73 -5.43
N ALA A 141 -12.92 42.97 -5.06
CA ALA A 141 -13.23 44.04 -6.00
C ALA A 141 -12.62 45.36 -5.48
N VAL A 142 -11.45 45.68 -6.03
CA VAL A 142 -11.08 46.93 -6.72
C VAL A 142 -11.56 48.27 -6.12
N ASP A 143 -10.54 49.10 -5.86
CA ASP A 143 -10.43 50.57 -5.87
C ASP A 143 -10.71 51.44 -4.62
N GLU A 144 -9.63 52.16 -4.28
CA GLU A 144 -9.51 53.53 -3.76
C GLU A 144 -9.55 53.84 -2.24
N PRO A 145 -8.83 54.90 -1.79
CA PRO A 145 -8.22 54.98 -0.47
C PRO A 145 -8.85 56.06 0.41
N GLU A 146 -9.26 55.74 1.64
CA GLU A 146 -9.65 56.79 2.59
C GLU A 146 -9.13 56.59 4.01
N GLN A 147 -8.22 57.50 4.35
CA GLN A 147 -8.28 58.45 5.46
C GLN A 147 -8.35 57.95 6.93
N MET A 148 -7.50 58.62 7.69
CA MET A 148 -7.45 58.70 9.15
C MET A 148 -8.84 58.67 9.82
N SER A 149 -8.99 57.80 10.81
CA SER A 149 -9.98 58.00 11.87
C SER A 149 -9.34 57.73 13.22
N ASN A 150 -8.91 58.82 13.85
CA ASN A 150 -8.72 58.90 15.29
C ASN A 150 -10.13 58.97 15.91
N HIS A 151 -10.51 57.98 16.74
CA HIS A 151 -11.63 58.18 17.66
C HIS A 151 -11.39 57.54 19.02
N CYS A 152 -10.81 58.36 19.89
CA CYS A 152 -11.25 58.69 21.25
C CYS A 152 -12.08 57.65 22.02
N ILE A 153 -11.56 57.19 23.16
CA ILE A 153 -12.36 56.74 24.28
C ILE A 153 -11.91 57.48 25.56
N LYS A 154 -12.75 58.47 25.88
CA LYS A 154 -13.27 58.90 27.19
C LYS A 154 -12.33 59.62 28.16
N ASP A 155 -12.61 60.91 28.26
CA ASP A 155 -12.46 61.73 29.46
C ASP A 155 -13.10 61.03 30.67
N PHE A 156 -12.28 60.80 31.69
CA PHE A 156 -12.73 60.65 33.07
C PHE A 156 -11.83 61.56 33.91
N GLU A 157 -12.31 62.78 34.17
CA GLU A 157 -11.69 63.68 35.13
C GLU A 157 -11.79 63.05 36.53
N GLN A 158 -10.64 62.67 37.10
CA GLN A 158 -10.48 62.62 38.54
C GLN A 158 -9.06 63.06 38.92
N THR A 159 -9.05 64.25 39.53
CA THR A 159 -8.10 64.87 40.45
C THR A 159 -6.77 64.18 40.81
N ASP A 160 -5.74 65.02 40.76
CA ASP A 160 -4.56 65.10 41.63
C ASP A 160 -3.42 64.07 41.56
N ASN A 161 -2.24 64.62 41.22
CA ASN A 161 -0.92 64.39 41.80
C ASN A 161 -0.57 62.95 42.23
N HIS A 162 0.10 62.21 41.32
CA HIS A 162 1.34 61.44 41.55
C HIS A 162 1.48 60.30 40.54
N GLN A 163 2.11 60.50 39.37
CA GLN A 163 2.79 59.37 38.70
C GLN A 163 3.70 59.79 37.55
N LYS A 164 5.00 59.97 37.85
CA LYS A 164 6.07 60.05 36.84
C LYS A 164 6.64 58.66 36.50
N VAL A 165 5.84 57.59 36.63
CA VAL A 165 6.30 56.19 36.49
C VAL A 165 5.53 55.40 35.42
N SER A 166 4.38 55.88 34.90
CA SER A 166 3.52 55.03 34.05
C SER A 166 3.71 55.19 32.53
N ILE A 167 4.38 56.25 32.05
CA ILE A 167 4.45 56.55 30.60
C ILE A 167 5.39 55.58 29.84
N GLU A 168 6.41 55.04 30.51
CA GLU A 168 7.38 54.15 29.88
C GLU A 168 6.85 52.71 29.70
N HIS A 169 5.90 52.30 30.54
CA HIS A 169 5.29 50.96 30.49
C HIS A 169 4.24 50.85 29.36
N ASP A 170 3.47 51.92 29.14
CA ASP A 170 2.41 51.95 28.11
C ASP A 170 2.97 52.09 26.68
N PHE A 171 4.09 52.82 26.51
CA PHE A 171 4.78 52.88 25.21
C PHE A 171 5.37 51.53 24.80
N LYS A 172 5.89 50.77 25.79
CA LYS A 172 6.49 49.46 25.57
C LYS A 172 5.45 48.38 25.23
N LEU A 173 4.26 48.42 25.86
CA LEU A 173 3.14 47.55 25.50
C LEU A 173 2.60 47.87 24.08
N GLY A 174 2.44 49.15 23.74
CA GLY A 174 1.96 49.56 22.41
C GLY A 174 2.93 49.22 21.26
N CYS A 175 4.23 49.13 21.54
CA CYS A 175 5.24 48.65 20.60
C CYS A 175 5.23 47.11 20.48
N GLN A 176 5.04 46.37 21.59
CA GLN A 176 4.93 44.91 21.56
C GLN A 176 3.70 44.42 20.79
N CYS A 177 2.56 45.09 20.92
CA CYS A 177 1.34 44.72 20.17
C CYS A 177 1.51 44.86 18.65
N ARG A 178 2.32 45.84 18.18
CA ARG A 178 2.60 46.04 16.74
C ARG A 178 3.53 44.98 16.16
N ILE A 179 4.52 44.53 16.93
CA ILE A 179 5.43 43.47 16.53
C ILE A 179 4.66 42.14 16.41
N LEU A 180 3.84 41.80 17.42
CA LEU A 180 3.01 40.61 17.40
C LEU A 180 2.00 40.60 16.24
N ALA A 181 1.45 41.77 15.88
CA ALA A 181 0.55 41.88 14.72
C ALA A 181 1.27 41.61 13.39
N ALA A 182 2.50 42.12 13.24
CA ALA A 182 3.32 41.84 12.06
C ALA A 182 3.73 40.36 11.97
N ASP A 183 4.11 39.75 13.09
CA ASP A 183 4.44 38.32 13.17
C ASP A 183 3.22 37.46 12.81
N LEU A 184 2.02 37.83 13.27
CA LEU A 184 0.78 37.12 12.95
C LEU A 184 0.45 37.20 11.45
N GLU A 185 0.59 38.36 10.82
CA GLU A 185 0.40 38.49 9.36
C GLU A 185 1.49 37.73 8.59
N GLY A 186 2.71 37.65 9.10
CA GLY A 186 3.77 36.80 8.56
C GLY A 186 3.40 35.31 8.58
N VAL A 187 2.96 34.81 9.74
CA VAL A 187 2.51 33.41 9.89
C VAL A 187 1.31 33.11 8.99
N LYS A 188 0.37 34.05 8.85
CA LYS A 188 -0.79 33.91 7.97
C LYS A 188 -0.39 33.82 6.49
N LEU A 189 0.60 34.60 6.07
CA LEU A 189 1.16 34.52 4.73
C LEU A 189 1.85 33.16 4.51
N ASP A 190 2.66 32.70 5.45
CA ASP A 190 3.33 31.39 5.38
C ASP A 190 2.32 30.25 5.28
N ILE A 191 1.21 30.31 6.04
CA ILE A 191 0.12 29.35 5.95
C ILE A 191 -0.52 29.39 4.55
N ALA A 192 -0.79 30.58 4.01
CA ALA A 192 -1.38 30.71 2.67
C ALA A 192 -0.47 30.13 1.58
N ILE A 193 0.84 30.32 1.69
CA ILE A 193 1.84 29.72 0.79
C ILE A 193 1.82 28.19 0.92
N MET A 194 1.86 27.67 2.16
CA MET A 194 1.81 26.23 2.39
C MET A 194 0.54 25.58 1.84
N CYS A 195 -0.63 26.21 2.01
CA CYS A 195 -1.89 25.71 1.46
C CYS A 195 -1.82 25.62 -0.07
N ARG A 196 -1.29 26.65 -0.75
CA ARG A 196 -1.13 26.66 -2.21
C ARG A 196 -0.13 25.60 -2.70
N ASP A 197 0.97 25.41 -1.98
CA ASP A 197 1.95 24.37 -2.28
C ASP A 197 1.38 22.95 -2.13
N ILE A 198 0.51 22.73 -1.14
CA ILE A 198 -0.17 21.45 -0.95
C ILE A 198 -1.16 21.20 -2.09
N GLU A 199 -1.97 22.20 -2.44
CA GLU A 199 -2.97 22.11 -3.50
C GLU A 199 -2.34 21.82 -4.87
N THR A 200 -1.27 22.52 -5.23
CA THR A 200 -0.52 22.27 -6.47
C THR A 200 0.09 20.88 -6.52
N LYS A 201 0.67 20.40 -5.42
CA LYS A 201 1.20 19.03 -5.32
C LYS A 201 0.10 17.98 -5.42
N PHE A 202 -1.08 18.24 -4.85
CA PHE A 202 -2.23 17.35 -4.93
C PHE A 202 -2.73 17.25 -6.37
N LEU A 203 -2.91 18.38 -7.07
CA LEU A 203 -3.33 18.41 -8.47
C LEU A 203 -2.32 17.70 -9.39
N ALA A 204 -1.02 17.91 -9.18
CA ALA A 204 0.02 17.22 -9.95
C ALA A 204 0.00 15.70 -9.75
N ALA A 205 -0.22 15.25 -8.51
CA ALA A 205 -0.32 13.82 -8.19
C ALA A 205 -1.62 13.18 -8.69
N PHE A 206 -2.71 13.95 -8.77
CA PHE A 206 -3.98 13.48 -9.32
C PHE A 206 -3.88 13.29 -10.84
N ASN A 207 -3.38 14.29 -11.55
CA ASN A 207 -3.20 14.21 -13.01
C ASN A 207 -2.22 13.11 -13.44
N SER A 208 -1.17 12.84 -12.65
CA SER A 208 -0.25 11.73 -12.96
C SER A 208 -0.92 10.37 -12.81
N ARG A 209 -1.82 10.19 -11.82
CA ARG A 209 -2.53 8.92 -11.60
C ARG A 209 -3.50 8.58 -12.73
N ASP A 210 -4.18 9.57 -13.29
CA ASP A 210 -5.07 9.35 -14.43
C ASP A 210 -4.28 8.92 -15.67
N SER A 211 -3.13 9.55 -15.93
CA SER A 211 -2.25 9.16 -17.04
C SER A 211 -1.66 7.75 -16.84
N ASP A 212 -1.25 7.40 -15.62
CA ASP A 212 -0.74 6.07 -15.30
C ASP A 212 -1.86 5.01 -15.44
N SER A 213 -3.09 5.33 -15.04
CA SER A 213 -4.24 4.43 -15.17
C SER A 213 -4.59 4.12 -16.63
N GLU A 214 -4.53 5.12 -17.51
CA GLU A 214 -4.79 4.94 -18.94
C GLU A 214 -3.71 4.05 -19.59
N GLN A 215 -2.44 4.29 -19.29
CA GLN A 215 -1.32 3.45 -19.76
C GLN A 215 -1.43 2.00 -19.27
N ILE A 216 -1.82 1.78 -18.01
CA ILE A 216 -2.04 0.43 -17.46
C ILE A 216 -3.18 -0.28 -18.20
N SER A 217 -4.26 0.43 -18.52
CA SER A 217 -5.38 -0.13 -19.28
C SER A 217 -4.97 -0.56 -20.69
N GLU A 218 -4.19 0.28 -21.38
CA GLU A 218 -3.69 0.00 -22.72
C GLU A 218 -2.72 -1.20 -22.72
N LEU A 219 -1.76 -1.22 -21.80
CA LEU A 219 -0.83 -2.35 -21.62
C LEU A 219 -1.57 -3.66 -21.28
N LYS A 220 -2.63 -3.60 -20.47
CA LYS A 220 -3.45 -4.76 -20.13
C LYS A 220 -4.18 -5.31 -21.36
N HIS A 221 -4.70 -4.43 -22.22
CA HIS A 221 -5.35 -4.83 -23.46
C HIS A 221 -4.35 -5.47 -24.44
N GLU A 222 -3.15 -4.89 -24.59
CA GLU A 222 -2.10 -5.44 -25.44
C GLU A 222 -1.60 -6.80 -24.94
N LEU A 223 -1.42 -6.96 -23.63
CA LEU A 223 -1.06 -8.23 -23.00
C LEU A 223 -2.12 -9.32 -23.27
N LEU A 224 -3.41 -8.97 -23.19
CA LEU A 224 -4.50 -9.90 -23.46
C LEU A 224 -4.47 -10.39 -24.92
N LYS A 225 -4.25 -9.46 -25.86
CA LYS A 225 -4.14 -9.75 -27.29
C LYS A 225 -2.97 -10.68 -27.59
N GLU A 226 -1.82 -10.44 -26.95
CA GLU A 226 -0.63 -11.28 -27.18
C GLU A 226 -0.80 -12.68 -26.58
N LYS A 227 -1.47 -12.79 -25.42
CA LYS A 227 -1.81 -14.08 -24.80
C LYS A 227 -2.73 -14.92 -25.70
N GLU A 228 -3.69 -14.29 -26.37
CA GLU A 228 -4.57 -14.98 -27.32
C GLU A 228 -3.79 -15.50 -28.54
N LYS A 229 -2.87 -14.70 -29.10
CA LYS A 229 -1.98 -15.16 -30.18
C LYS A 229 -1.11 -16.34 -29.74
N CYS A 230 -0.53 -16.30 -28.55
CA CYS A 230 0.25 -17.42 -28.01
C CYS A 230 -0.61 -18.68 -27.89
N SER A 231 -1.83 -18.55 -27.39
CA SER A 231 -2.77 -19.68 -27.27
C SER A 231 -3.11 -20.29 -28.63
N GLN A 232 -3.29 -19.45 -29.66
CA GLN A 232 -3.54 -19.91 -31.03
C GLN A 232 -2.32 -20.64 -31.61
N LEU A 233 -1.11 -20.08 -31.42
CA LEU A 233 0.12 -20.72 -31.88
C LEU A 233 0.36 -22.07 -31.20
N GLU A 234 0.07 -22.21 -29.91
CA GLU A 234 0.14 -23.49 -29.19
C GLU A 234 -0.83 -24.53 -29.76
N ALA A 235 -2.05 -24.11 -30.13
CA ALA A 235 -3.01 -24.98 -30.79
C ALA A 235 -2.52 -25.42 -32.17
N ASP A 236 -2.00 -24.51 -32.98
CA ASP A 236 -1.48 -24.79 -34.31
C ASP A 236 -0.28 -25.74 -34.26
N ILE A 237 0.66 -25.51 -33.33
CA ILE A 237 1.80 -26.41 -33.09
C ILE A 237 1.30 -27.79 -32.69
N SER A 238 0.31 -27.88 -31.81
CA SER A 238 -0.27 -29.16 -31.39
C SER A 238 -0.90 -29.94 -32.55
N ILE A 239 -1.58 -29.25 -33.47
CA ILE A 239 -2.15 -29.85 -34.68
C ILE A 239 -1.03 -30.35 -35.61
N LEU A 240 -0.01 -29.52 -35.85
CA LEU A 240 1.12 -29.88 -36.72
C LEU A 240 1.90 -31.08 -36.19
N VAL A 241 2.21 -31.10 -34.89
CA VAL A 241 2.91 -32.23 -34.24
C VAL A 241 2.09 -33.51 -34.36
N ARG A 242 0.77 -33.44 -34.17
CA ARG A 242 -0.11 -34.60 -34.33
C ARG A 242 -0.13 -35.10 -35.77
N GLY A 243 -0.18 -34.19 -36.75
CA GLY A 243 -0.11 -34.51 -38.17
C GLY A 243 1.18 -35.23 -38.54
N ARG A 244 2.33 -34.64 -38.16
CA ARG A 244 3.67 -35.23 -38.35
C ARG A 244 3.79 -36.62 -37.72
N ASN A 245 3.29 -36.80 -36.50
CA ASN A 245 3.33 -38.11 -35.83
C ASN A 245 2.50 -39.18 -36.55
N ARG A 246 1.36 -38.80 -37.15
CA ARG A 246 0.56 -39.72 -37.96
C ARG A 246 1.35 -40.16 -39.19
N GLU A 247 1.92 -39.21 -39.92
CA GLU A 247 2.70 -39.46 -41.13
C GLU A 247 3.93 -40.34 -40.85
N ILE A 248 4.64 -40.07 -39.75
CA ILE A 248 5.76 -40.90 -39.26
C ILE A 248 5.29 -42.34 -39.00
N ASN A 249 4.12 -42.53 -38.38
CA ASN A 249 3.60 -43.87 -38.08
C ASN A 249 3.19 -44.62 -39.35
N GLU A 250 2.59 -43.94 -40.33
CA GLU A 250 2.26 -44.53 -41.63
C GLU A 250 3.51 -44.99 -42.38
N LEU A 251 4.57 -44.16 -42.38
CA LEU A 251 5.86 -44.52 -42.96
C LEU A 251 6.51 -45.70 -42.23
N LYS A 252 6.50 -45.72 -40.90
CA LYS A 252 7.00 -46.85 -40.09
C LYS A 252 6.27 -48.15 -40.41
N ASN A 253 4.94 -48.10 -40.53
CA ASN A 253 4.14 -49.28 -40.89
C ASN A 253 4.48 -49.79 -42.29
N THR A 254 4.68 -48.88 -43.24
CA THR A 254 5.07 -49.21 -44.62
C THR A 254 6.45 -49.88 -44.66
N ILE A 255 7.44 -49.32 -43.95
CA ILE A 255 8.79 -49.90 -43.83
C ILE A 255 8.72 -51.30 -43.23
N THR A 256 7.99 -51.47 -42.12
CA THR A 256 7.83 -52.77 -41.45
C THR A 256 7.21 -53.82 -42.39
N CYS A 257 6.22 -53.43 -43.19
CA CYS A 257 5.60 -54.31 -44.19
C CYS A 257 6.59 -54.73 -45.27
N LEU A 258 7.40 -53.80 -45.78
CA LEU A 258 8.43 -54.08 -46.78
C LEU A 258 9.54 -54.97 -46.23
N GLU A 259 10.00 -54.73 -45.01
CA GLU A 259 11.00 -55.57 -44.32
C GLU A 259 10.50 -57.01 -44.15
N ASN A 260 9.23 -57.20 -43.79
CA ASN A 260 8.63 -58.53 -43.67
C ASN A 260 8.54 -59.25 -45.03
N LYS A 261 8.17 -58.51 -46.09
CA LYS A 261 8.15 -59.06 -47.46
C LYS A 261 9.55 -59.48 -47.92
N LEU A 262 10.56 -58.65 -47.67
CA LEU A 262 11.95 -58.96 -48.00
C LEU A 262 12.42 -60.24 -47.31
N LYS A 263 12.24 -60.34 -45.98
CA LYS A 263 12.56 -61.54 -45.20
C LYS A 263 11.86 -62.79 -45.73
N SER A 264 10.59 -62.69 -46.13
CA SER A 264 9.87 -63.84 -46.70
C SER A 264 10.36 -64.23 -48.10
N SER A 265 10.89 -63.29 -48.88
CA SER A 265 11.47 -63.55 -50.21
C SER A 265 12.84 -64.23 -50.11
N ASP A 266 13.64 -63.84 -49.11
CA ASP A 266 14.96 -64.45 -48.87
C ASP A 266 14.83 -65.93 -48.45
N VAL A 267 13.83 -66.26 -47.64
CA VAL A 267 13.52 -67.65 -47.23
C VAL A 267 13.14 -68.54 -48.43
N ILE A 268 12.49 -67.99 -49.45
CA ILE A 268 12.11 -68.74 -50.66
C ILE A 268 13.34 -69.01 -51.53
N ASN A 269 14.29 -68.08 -51.61
CA ASN A 269 15.53 -68.24 -52.39
C ASN A 269 16.55 -69.17 -51.73
N GLU A 270 16.56 -69.31 -50.39
CA GLU A 270 17.42 -70.29 -49.70
C GLU A 270 16.87 -71.72 -49.74
N SER A 271 15.61 -71.92 -50.14
CA SER A 271 14.94 -73.23 -50.18
C SER A 271 14.94 -73.89 -51.58
N LEU A 272 15.59 -73.28 -52.56
CA LEU A 272 15.71 -73.71 -53.96
C LEU A 272 17.14 -74.15 -54.28
#